data_AF-A0A531A4L2-F1
#
_entry.id   AF-A0A531A4L2-F1
#
_cell.length_a   1.000
_cell.length_b   1.000
_cell.length_c   1.000
_cell.angle_alpha   90.00
_cell.angle_beta   90.00
_cell.angle_gamma   90.00
#
_symmetry.space_group_name_H-M   'P 1'
#
loop_
_entity.id
_entity.type
_entity.pdbx_description
1 polymer ?
#
loop_
_entity_poly.entity_id
_entity_poly.type
_entity_poly.pdbx_seq_one_letter_code
_entity_poly.pdbx_strand_id
1 'polypeptide(L)'
;MLDHADFRSPQTRPVLPDEGGDLHPRCREMAEAMRELLAAGGGVRFADLIRADFTSAEIVEFREQAAKLATELSTRQISARPDLMADIIEKARTPLPNRPPLPRDTKETQAQLVAWGGYCTARAALVLDPWPGQRERCLALLSLYLNRLPIFPANRETVMRAVEQTLPQVAQ
;
A
#
# COMPACT_ATOMS: atom_id res chain seq x y z
N MET A 1 -16.29 49.36 20.58
CA MET A 1 -16.81 48.07 20.09
C MET A 1 -16.33 47.91 18.66
N LEU A 2 -15.34 47.04 18.44
CA LEU A 2 -14.74 46.79 17.12
C LEU A 2 -15.16 45.39 16.68
N ASP A 3 -16.13 45.35 15.76
CA ASP A 3 -16.58 44.15 15.06
C ASP A 3 -15.42 43.56 14.23
N HIS A 4 -14.92 42.40 14.65
CA HIS A 4 -14.00 41.58 13.85
C HIS A 4 -14.83 40.62 13.01
N ALA A 5 -15.25 41.07 11.83
CA ALA A 5 -15.86 40.20 10.83
C ALA A 5 -14.78 39.30 10.20
N ASP A 6 -14.94 38.00 10.41
CA ASP A 6 -14.21 36.90 9.80
C ASP A 6 -14.13 37.03 8.26
N PHE A 7 -12.97 37.45 7.73
CA PHE A 7 -12.63 37.22 6.33
C PHE A 7 -12.07 35.79 6.16
N ARG A 8 -12.98 34.79 6.16
CA ARG A 8 -12.64 33.46 5.64
C ARG A 8 -12.76 33.49 4.11
N SER A 9 -11.63 33.67 3.43
CA SER A 9 -11.53 33.43 2.00
C SER A 9 -11.97 31.99 1.68
N PRO A 10 -12.92 31.76 0.75
CA PRO A 10 -13.16 30.43 0.24
C PRO A 10 -11.93 30.05 -0.58
N GLN A 11 -11.10 29.14 -0.05
CA GLN A 11 -10.11 28.45 -0.86
C GLN A 11 -10.85 27.56 -1.84
N THR A 12 -11.21 28.13 -3.00
CA THR A 12 -11.61 27.37 -4.17
C THR A 12 -10.40 26.57 -4.61
N ARG A 13 -10.29 25.33 -4.13
CA ARG A 13 -9.35 24.37 -4.71
C ARG A 13 -9.66 24.29 -6.21
N PRO A 14 -8.67 24.34 -7.10
CA PRO A 14 -8.89 24.01 -8.49
C PRO A 14 -9.49 22.60 -8.55
N VAL A 15 -10.74 22.48 -8.99
CA VAL A 15 -11.30 21.20 -9.41
C VAL A 15 -10.51 20.85 -10.66
N LEU A 16 -9.58 19.92 -10.51
CA LEU A 16 -8.86 19.32 -11.65
C LEU A 16 -9.94 18.85 -12.64
N PRO A 17 -9.87 19.20 -13.93
CA PRO A 17 -10.80 18.66 -14.90
C PRO A 17 -10.68 17.13 -14.85
N ASP A 18 -11.81 16.47 -14.59
CA ASP A 18 -11.93 15.02 -14.64
C ASP A 18 -11.61 14.62 -16.09
N GLU A 19 -10.37 14.22 -16.37
CA GLU A 19 -9.94 13.67 -17.66
C GLU A 19 -10.56 12.27 -17.87
N GLY A 20 -11.89 12.23 -17.89
CA GLY A 20 -12.73 11.06 -18.07
C GLY A 20 -13.85 11.35 -19.05
N GLY A 21 -13.53 12.00 -20.17
CA GLY A 21 -14.45 12.22 -21.27
C GLY A 21 -15.04 10.88 -21.77
N ASP A 22 -16.37 10.81 -21.79
CA ASP A 22 -17.20 9.83 -22.50
C ASP A 22 -16.94 8.33 -22.27
N LEU A 23 -16.65 7.92 -21.03
CA LEU A 23 -16.76 6.50 -20.68
C LEU A 23 -18.22 6.15 -20.36
N HIS A 24 -18.78 5.21 -21.13
CA HIS A 24 -20.16 4.73 -20.97
C HIS A 24 -20.42 4.27 -19.51
N PRO A 25 -21.54 4.65 -18.87
CA PRO A 25 -21.78 4.38 -17.45
C PRO A 25 -21.69 2.89 -17.10
N ARG A 26 -22.21 2.00 -17.96
CA ARG A 26 -22.09 0.54 -17.77
C ARG A 26 -20.66 0.03 -17.83
N CYS A 27 -19.77 0.70 -18.57
CA CYS A 27 -18.34 0.36 -18.59
C CYS A 27 -17.66 0.69 -17.26
N ARG A 28 -18.05 1.81 -16.61
CA ARG A 28 -17.56 2.19 -15.29
C ARG A 28 -18.02 1.21 -14.21
N GLU A 29 -19.33 0.89 -14.19
CA GLU A 29 -19.89 -0.12 -13.28
C GLU A 29 -19.20 -1.48 -13.44
N MET A 30 -18.96 -1.90 -14.69
CA MET A 30 -18.26 -3.15 -14.98
C MET A 30 -16.80 -3.11 -14.51
N ALA A 31 -16.10 -1.98 -14.64
CA ALA A 31 -14.74 -1.82 -14.14
C ALA A 31 -14.67 -1.94 -12.61
N GLU A 32 -15.66 -1.39 -11.90
CA GLU A 32 -15.79 -1.52 -10.45
C GLU A 32 -16.04 -2.97 -10.03
N ALA A 33 -17.00 -3.65 -10.68
CA ALA A 33 -17.28 -5.07 -10.42
C ALA A 33 -16.05 -5.96 -10.69
N MET A 34 -15.33 -5.70 -11.78
CA MET A 34 -14.08 -6.42 -12.10
C MET A 34 -13.01 -6.23 -11.02
N ARG A 35 -12.88 -5.01 -10.49
CA ARG A 35 -11.93 -4.71 -9.41
C ARG A 35 -12.29 -5.45 -8.12
N GLU A 36 -13.57 -5.48 -7.75
CA GLU A 36 -14.03 -6.19 -6.55
C GLU A 36 -13.78 -7.70 -6.65
N LEU A 37 -14.07 -8.30 -7.81
CA LEU A 37 -13.80 -9.71 -8.08
C LEU A 37 -12.30 -10.03 -7.98
N LEU A 38 -11.44 -9.18 -8.55
CA LEU A 38 -9.98 -9.32 -8.45
C LEU A 38 -9.49 -9.21 -7.00
N ALA A 39 -10.03 -8.28 -6.21
CA ALA A 39 -9.66 -8.11 -4.81
C ALA A 39 -10.06 -9.32 -3.94
N ALA A 40 -11.14 -10.02 -4.30
CA ALA A 40 -11.58 -11.25 -3.64
C ALA A 40 -10.72 -12.48 -3.99
N GLY A 41 -9.69 -12.33 -4.82
CA GLY A 41 -8.73 -13.40 -5.16
C GLY A 41 -9.23 -14.40 -6.21
N GLY A 42 -10.44 -14.20 -6.75
CA GLY A 42 -10.98 -14.95 -7.88
C GLY A 42 -10.89 -14.08 -9.14
N GLY A 43 -10.04 -14.45 -10.10
CA GLY A 43 -9.93 -13.69 -11.35
C GLY A 43 -11.30 -13.45 -12.03
N VAL A 44 -11.40 -12.38 -12.83
CA VAL A 44 -12.65 -12.01 -13.50
C VAL A 44 -13.03 -13.04 -14.55
N ARG A 45 -14.07 -13.84 -14.29
CA ARG A 45 -14.64 -14.76 -15.28
C ARG A 45 -15.94 -14.20 -15.84
N PHE A 46 -16.26 -14.60 -17.07
CA PHE A 46 -17.50 -14.21 -17.75
C PHE A 46 -18.75 -14.53 -16.91
N ALA A 47 -18.78 -15.71 -16.29
CA ALA A 47 -19.89 -16.13 -15.43
C ALA A 47 -20.06 -15.24 -14.18
N ASP A 48 -18.98 -14.63 -13.67
CA ASP A 48 -19.04 -13.76 -12.50
C ASP A 48 -19.62 -12.38 -12.88
N LEU A 49 -19.38 -11.90 -14.10
CA LEU A 49 -20.02 -10.69 -14.63
C LEU A 49 -21.50 -10.90 -14.94
N ILE A 50 -21.90 -12.08 -15.42
CA ILE A 50 -23.32 -12.43 -15.56
C ILE A 50 -24.02 -12.44 -14.21
N ARG A 51 -23.36 -12.94 -13.15
CA ARG A 51 -23.88 -12.90 -11.76
C ARG A 51 -23.94 -11.49 -11.18
N ALA A 52 -23.17 -10.56 -11.74
CA ALA A 52 -23.20 -9.15 -11.39
C ALA A 52 -24.18 -8.35 -12.28
N ASP A 53 -25.18 -9.02 -12.86
CA ASP A 53 -26.26 -8.42 -13.65
C ASP A 53 -25.81 -7.67 -14.91
N PHE A 54 -24.69 -8.09 -15.51
CA PHE A 54 -24.31 -7.67 -16.86
C PHE A 54 -24.85 -8.66 -17.90
N THR A 55 -25.38 -8.14 -19.00
CA THR A 55 -25.81 -8.96 -20.13
C THR A 55 -24.61 -9.42 -20.95
N SER A 56 -24.79 -10.50 -21.71
CA SER A 56 -23.73 -11.02 -22.60
C SER A 56 -23.28 -9.99 -23.65
N ALA A 57 -24.21 -9.18 -24.17
CA ALA A 57 -23.91 -8.09 -25.11
C ALA A 57 -23.04 -7.01 -24.46
N GLU A 58 -23.41 -6.55 -23.27
CA GLU A 58 -22.64 -5.54 -22.52
C GLU A 58 -21.25 -6.04 -22.14
N ILE A 59 -21.10 -7.32 -21.78
CA ILE A 59 -19.79 -7.90 -21.47
C ILE A 59 -18.90 -7.93 -22.71
N VAL A 60 -19.42 -8.31 -23.87
CA VAL A 60 -18.62 -8.30 -25.10
C VAL A 60 -18.20 -6.88 -25.48
N GLU A 61 -19.12 -5.92 -25.34
CA GLU A 61 -18.91 -4.53 -25.74
C GLU A 61 -17.94 -3.78 -24.81
N PHE A 62 -18.10 -3.91 -23.49
CA PHE A 62 -17.38 -3.06 -22.53
C PHE A 62 -16.22 -3.74 -21.82
N ARG A 63 -16.05 -5.06 -21.91
CA ARG A 63 -15.07 -5.80 -21.10
C ARG A 63 -13.63 -5.30 -21.25
N GLU A 64 -13.17 -5.01 -22.47
CA GLU A 64 -11.80 -4.56 -22.68
C GLU A 64 -11.54 -3.16 -22.12
N GLN A 65 -12.48 -2.23 -22.33
CA GLN A 65 -12.39 -0.88 -21.79
C GLN A 65 -12.54 -0.89 -20.27
N ALA A 66 -13.46 -1.70 -19.73
CA ALA A 66 -13.67 -1.88 -18.30
C ALA A 66 -12.45 -2.53 -17.63
N ALA A 67 -11.78 -3.48 -18.27
CA ALA A 67 -10.57 -4.11 -17.74
C ALA A 67 -9.38 -3.13 -17.69
N LYS A 68 -9.22 -2.29 -18.73
CA LYS A 68 -8.22 -1.20 -18.73
C LYS A 68 -8.51 -0.20 -17.62
N LEU A 69 -9.76 0.25 -17.52
CA LEU A 69 -10.20 1.18 -16.48
C LEU A 69 -10.05 0.57 -15.07
N ALA A 70 -10.38 -0.72 -14.87
CA ALA A 70 -10.19 -1.41 -13.60
C ALA A 70 -8.72 -1.52 -13.20
N THR A 71 -7.83 -1.72 -14.19
CA THR A 71 -6.38 -1.74 -13.98
C THR A 71 -5.85 -0.35 -13.66
N GLU A 72 -6.31 0.69 -14.36
CA GLU A 72 -5.97 2.08 -14.08
C GLU A 72 -6.47 2.54 -12.70
N LEU A 73 -7.69 2.19 -12.33
CA LEU A 73 -8.25 2.48 -11.00
C LEU A 73 -7.49 1.73 -9.90
N SER A 74 -7.15 0.46 -10.15
CA SER A 74 -6.31 -0.31 -9.24
C SER A 74 -4.91 0.30 -9.11
N THR A 75 -4.25 0.69 -10.19
CA THR A 75 -2.92 1.31 -10.13
C THR A 75 -2.92 2.72 -9.58
N ARG A 76 -4.01 3.50 -9.72
CA ARG A 76 -4.16 4.83 -9.09
C ARG A 76 -4.42 4.75 -7.59
N GLN A 77 -5.21 3.78 -7.11
CA GLN A 77 -5.41 3.56 -5.67
C GLN A 77 -4.23 2.81 -5.02
N ILE A 78 -3.54 1.97 -5.79
CA ILE A 78 -2.31 1.25 -5.41
C ILE A 78 -1.07 2.00 -5.94
N SER A 79 -1.19 3.31 -6.22
CA SER A 79 0.02 4.14 -6.30
C SER A 79 0.49 4.23 -4.86
N ALA A 80 1.51 3.42 -4.55
CA ALA A 80 2.16 3.42 -3.25
C ALA A 80 2.48 4.87 -2.92
N ARG A 81 1.69 5.47 -2.03
CA ARG A 81 1.92 6.87 -1.65
C ARG A 81 3.38 6.93 -1.21
N PRO A 82 4.21 7.82 -1.79
CA PRO A 82 5.60 7.95 -1.38
C PRO A 82 5.70 8.15 0.14
N ASP A 83 4.70 8.81 0.74
CA ASP A 83 4.52 8.98 2.18
C ASP A 83 4.46 7.67 2.97
N LEU A 84 3.82 6.63 2.42
CA LEU A 84 3.72 5.33 3.09
C LEU A 84 5.08 4.63 3.11
N MET A 85 5.85 4.72 2.02
CA MET A 85 7.20 4.16 1.98
C MET A 85 8.15 4.91 2.90
N ALA A 86 8.08 6.24 2.91
CA ALA A 86 8.84 7.07 3.83
C ALA A 86 8.52 6.70 5.29
N ASP A 87 7.24 6.56 5.65
CA ASP A 87 6.81 6.16 6.99
C ASP A 87 7.29 4.74 7.38
N ILE A 88 7.24 3.78 6.45
CA ILE A 88 7.78 2.43 6.69
C ILE A 88 9.29 2.49 6.97
N ILE A 89 10.04 3.24 6.15
CA ILE A 89 11.49 3.39 6.30
C ILE A 89 11.83 4.06 7.63
N GLU A 90 11.17 5.17 7.98
CA GLU A 90 11.41 5.89 9.23
C GLU A 90 11.16 4.98 10.45
N LYS A 91 10.03 4.30 10.49
CA LYS A 91 9.71 3.37 11.58
C LYS A 91 10.67 2.18 11.62
N ALA A 92 11.13 1.69 10.47
CA ALA A 92 12.12 0.62 10.43
C ALA A 92 13.52 1.08 10.90
N ARG A 93 13.88 2.36 10.72
CA ARG A 93 15.13 2.94 11.23
C ARG A 93 15.12 3.14 12.74
N THR A 94 13.98 3.54 13.30
CA THR A 94 13.81 3.69 14.75
C THR A 94 12.65 2.82 15.23
N PRO A 95 12.85 1.49 15.30
CA PRO A 95 11.75 0.58 15.59
C PRO A 95 11.27 0.72 17.03
N LEU A 96 9.97 0.89 17.18
CA LEU A 96 9.28 0.87 18.46
C LEU A 96 8.33 -0.33 18.48
N PRO A 97 8.39 -1.23 19.49
CA PRO A 97 7.61 -2.46 19.51
C PRO A 97 6.09 -2.26 19.37
N ASN A 98 5.58 -1.16 19.92
CA ASN A 98 4.15 -0.80 19.91
C ASN A 98 3.73 0.02 18.69
N ARG A 99 4.63 0.29 17.73
CA ARG A 99 4.35 1.14 16.58
C ARG A 99 4.81 0.49 15.26
N PRO A 100 4.21 -0.63 14.85
CA PRO A 100 4.53 -1.25 13.57
C PRO A 100 4.17 -0.32 12.39
N PRO A 101 4.98 -0.30 11.32
CA PRO A 101 4.64 0.39 10.09
C PRO A 101 3.58 -0.40 9.29
N LEU A 102 2.31 -0.12 9.56
CA LEU A 102 1.18 -0.69 8.83
C LEU A 102 0.70 0.25 7.71
N PRO A 103 0.52 -0.24 6.47
CA PRO A 103 -0.23 0.48 5.45
C PRO A 103 -1.63 0.84 5.95
N ARG A 104 -2.13 2.02 5.54
CA ARG A 104 -3.53 2.38 5.81
C ARG A 104 -4.43 1.26 5.29
N ASP A 105 -5.47 0.94 6.07
CA ASP A 105 -6.45 -0.13 5.82
C ASP A 105 -5.95 -1.57 6.04
N THR A 106 -4.68 -1.77 6.42
CA THR A 106 -4.21 -3.10 6.87
C THR A 106 -4.69 -3.36 8.29
N LYS A 107 -5.52 -4.40 8.48
CA LYS A 107 -5.87 -4.87 9.83
C LYS A 107 -4.61 -5.42 10.50
N GLU A 108 -4.33 -4.91 11.69
CA GLU A 108 -3.25 -5.42 12.51
C GLU A 108 -3.55 -6.87 12.91
N THR A 109 -2.56 -7.74 12.70
CA THR A 109 -2.64 -9.14 13.09
C THR A 109 -1.57 -9.46 14.14
N GLN A 110 -1.87 -10.41 15.03
CA GLN A 110 -0.91 -10.88 16.02
C GLN A 110 0.40 -11.37 15.37
N ALA A 111 0.31 -12.01 14.21
CA ALA A 111 1.47 -12.49 13.47
C ALA A 111 2.39 -11.34 13.00
N GLN A 112 1.83 -10.20 12.60
CA GLN A 112 2.60 -9.01 12.24
C GLN A 112 3.26 -8.38 13.47
N LEU A 113 2.55 -8.30 14.60
CA LEU A 113 3.11 -7.77 15.86
C LEU A 113 4.27 -8.62 16.37
N VAL A 114 4.13 -9.95 16.35
CA VAL A 114 5.19 -10.87 16.77
C VAL A 114 6.42 -10.74 15.86
N ALA A 115 6.22 -10.68 14.54
CA ALA A 115 7.32 -10.49 13.59
C ALA A 115 8.02 -9.14 13.78
N TRP A 116 7.25 -8.07 13.99
CA TRP A 116 7.77 -6.73 14.28
C TRP A 116 8.55 -6.68 15.60
N GLY A 117 8.01 -7.27 16.66
CA GLY A 117 8.69 -7.39 17.95
C GLY A 117 10.01 -8.16 17.82
N GLY A 118 10.03 -9.23 17.02
CA GLY A 118 11.25 -9.96 16.71
C GLY A 118 12.32 -9.08 16.04
N TYR A 119 11.93 -8.28 15.05
CA TYR A 119 12.82 -7.31 14.42
C TYR A 119 13.34 -6.25 15.42
N CYS A 120 12.46 -5.69 16.27
CA CYS A 120 12.83 -4.70 17.29
C CYS A 120 13.89 -5.28 18.25
N THR A 121 13.68 -6.50 18.74
CA THR A 121 14.61 -7.19 19.64
C THR A 121 15.96 -7.45 18.96
N ALA A 122 15.95 -7.92 17.70
CA ALA A 122 17.19 -8.14 16.95
C ALA A 122 17.96 -6.84 16.67
N ARG A 123 17.26 -5.74 16.41
CA ARG A 123 17.87 -4.42 16.25
C ARG A 123 18.50 -3.93 17.55
N ALA A 124 17.83 -4.09 18.69
CA ALA A 124 18.39 -3.77 20.00
C ALA A 124 19.64 -4.63 20.30
N ALA A 125 19.58 -5.93 20.01
CA ALA A 125 20.73 -6.83 20.17
C ALA A 125 21.93 -6.42 19.32
N LEU A 126 21.71 -6.01 18.05
CA LEU A 126 22.78 -5.54 17.16
C LEU A 126 23.44 -4.25 17.65
N VAL A 127 22.70 -3.36 18.32
CA VAL A 127 23.25 -2.13 18.92
C VAL A 127 24.11 -2.46 20.14
N LEU A 128 23.72 -3.47 20.93
CA LEU A 128 24.45 -3.90 22.11
C LEU A 128 25.72 -4.70 21.77
N ASP A 129 25.65 -5.54 20.73
CA ASP A 129 26.73 -6.44 20.30
C ASP A 129 26.82 -6.47 18.76
N PRO A 130 27.56 -5.52 18.15
CA PRO A 130 27.64 -5.40 16.70
C PRO A 130 28.60 -6.44 16.09
N TRP A 131 28.04 -7.50 15.52
CA TRP A 131 28.78 -8.49 14.71
C TRP A 131 27.97 -8.98 13.49
N PRO A 132 28.61 -9.60 12.47
CA PRO A 132 27.96 -9.79 11.17
C PRO A 132 26.72 -10.70 11.24
N GLY A 133 26.76 -11.73 12.09
CA GLY A 133 25.63 -12.64 12.28
C GLY A 133 24.39 -11.95 12.87
N GLN A 134 24.55 -10.97 13.76
CA GLN A 134 23.41 -10.19 14.28
C GLN A 134 22.84 -9.26 13.21
N ARG A 135 23.69 -8.70 12.36
CA ARG A 135 23.27 -7.84 11.25
C ARG A 135 22.42 -8.64 10.26
N GLU A 136 22.88 -9.82 9.85
CA GLU A 136 22.14 -10.75 8.99
C GLU A 136 20.80 -11.16 9.63
N ARG A 137 20.81 -11.53 10.91
CA ARG A 137 19.61 -11.90 11.65
C ARG A 137 18.59 -10.76 11.71
N CYS A 138 19.06 -9.53 11.96
CA CYS A 138 18.22 -8.34 11.99
C CYS A 138 17.53 -8.10 10.63
N LEU A 139 18.28 -8.17 9.53
CA LEU A 139 17.75 -8.01 8.17
C LEU A 139 16.80 -9.15 7.79
N ALA A 140 17.10 -10.40 8.16
CA ALA A 140 16.22 -11.54 7.91
C ALA A 140 14.85 -11.36 8.59
N LEU A 141 14.83 -10.87 9.84
CA LEU A 141 13.59 -10.61 10.58
C LEU A 141 12.81 -9.43 10.01
N LEU A 142 13.49 -8.39 9.53
CA LEU A 142 12.84 -7.30 8.80
C LEU A 142 12.16 -7.79 7.52
N SER A 143 12.87 -8.60 6.73
CA SER A 143 12.33 -9.21 5.51
C SER A 143 11.11 -10.08 5.81
N LEU A 144 11.17 -10.89 6.87
CA LEU A 144 10.06 -11.72 7.34
C LEU A 144 8.81 -10.88 7.69
N TYR A 145 8.99 -9.73 8.33
CA TYR A 145 7.91 -8.79 8.62
C TYR A 145 7.35 -8.16 7.34
N LEU A 146 8.21 -7.62 6.46
CA LEU A 146 7.79 -6.97 5.21
C LEU A 146 7.03 -7.91 4.27
N ASN A 147 7.36 -9.21 4.29
CA ASN A 147 6.65 -10.23 3.52
C ASN A 147 5.19 -10.44 3.95
N ARG A 148 4.81 -10.00 5.16
CA ARG A 148 3.43 -10.06 5.68
C ARG A 148 2.64 -8.78 5.39
N LEU A 149 3.27 -7.75 4.82
CA LEU A 149 2.58 -6.52 4.45
C LEU A 149 2.08 -6.60 3.01
N PRO A 150 0.92 -6.01 2.70
CA PRO A 150 0.39 -5.91 1.34
C PRO A 150 1.13 -4.83 0.53
N ILE A 151 2.45 -4.95 0.43
CA ILE A 151 3.32 -4.05 -0.34
C ILE A 151 4.04 -4.81 -1.46
N PHE A 152 4.31 -4.12 -2.57
CA PHE A 152 5.02 -4.69 -3.72
C PHE A 152 6.44 -5.16 -3.36
N PRO A 153 6.94 -6.23 -4.00
CA PRO A 153 8.31 -6.73 -3.79
C PRO A 153 9.40 -5.66 -3.96
N ALA A 154 9.30 -4.80 -4.99
CA ALA A 154 10.25 -3.71 -5.23
C ALA A 154 10.32 -2.71 -4.06
N ASN A 155 9.19 -2.47 -3.40
CA ASN A 155 9.12 -1.58 -2.23
C ASN A 155 9.80 -2.23 -1.02
N ARG A 156 9.68 -3.56 -0.86
CA ARG A 156 10.38 -4.31 0.21
C ARG A 156 11.89 -4.18 0.06
N GLU A 157 12.41 -4.37 -1.15
CA GLU A 157 13.85 -4.21 -1.41
C GLU A 157 14.34 -2.79 -1.12
N THR A 158 13.55 -1.79 -1.49
CA THR A 158 13.87 -0.38 -1.22
C THR A 158 13.94 -0.11 0.28
N VAL A 159 12.99 -0.62 1.06
CA VAL A 159 13.00 -0.52 2.53
C VAL A 159 14.22 -1.24 3.10
N MET A 160 14.50 -2.47 2.65
CA MET A 160 15.66 -3.25 3.11
C MET A 160 16.98 -2.50 2.88
N ARG A 161 17.21 -1.99 1.67
CA ARG A 161 18.41 -1.19 1.34
C ARG A 161 18.51 0.08 2.18
N ALA A 162 17.40 0.80 2.34
CA ALA A 162 17.37 2.05 3.11
C ALA A 162 17.61 1.83 4.60
N VAL A 163 17.21 0.69 5.15
CA VAL A 163 17.42 0.32 6.55
C VAL A 163 18.84 -0.20 6.77
N GLU A 164 19.35 -1.02 5.86
CA GLU A 164 20.69 -1.58 5.91
C GLU A 164 21.77 -0.48 6.00
N GLN A 165 21.59 0.63 5.30
CA GLN A 165 22.47 1.82 5.37
C GLN A 165 22.51 2.47 6.76
N THR A 166 21.50 2.23 7.60
CA THR A 166 21.41 2.82 8.96
C THR A 166 21.84 1.85 10.06
N LEU A 167 22.08 0.59 9.73
CA LEU A 167 22.53 -0.39 10.72
C LEU A 167 24.01 -0.15 11.07
N PRO A 168 24.43 -0.43 12.33
CA PRO A 168 25.82 -0.31 12.75
C PRO A 168 26.75 -0.99 11.74
N GLN A 169 27.81 -0.28 11.34
CA GLN A 169 28.84 -0.89 10.51
C GLN A 169 29.59 -1.90 11.35
N VAL A 170 29.65 -3.12 10.85
CA VAL A 170 30.36 -4.21 11.49
C VAL A 170 31.56 -4.52 10.62
N ALA A 171 32.76 -4.54 11.23
CA ALA A 171 33.96 -4.99 10.54
C ALA A 171 33.80 -6.47 10.15
N GLN A 172 34.06 -6.78 8.88
CA GLN A 172 34.04 -8.15 8.36
C GLN A 172 35.18 -8.99 8.92
#